data_AF-A0A942YVQ4-F1
#
_entry.id   AF-A0A942YVQ4-F1
#
_cell.length_a   1.000
_cell.length_b   1.000
_cell.length_c   1.000
_cell.angle_alpha   90.00
_cell.angle_beta   90.00
_cell.angle_gamma   90.00
#
_symmetry.space_group_name_H-M   'P 1'
#
loop_
_entity.id
_entity.type
_entity.pdbx_description
1 polymer ?
#
loop_
_entity_poly.entity_id
_entity_poly.type
_entity_poly.pdbx_seq_one_letter_code
_entity_poly.pdbx_strand_id
1 'polypeptide(L)' 'MATVLFGTIEYYEGEIVNYLSNRYSYDHEDAAKRVFDLLEKEILNTFLFEETLRIQCLHNLIKAFGKVSKKSIVMIS' A
#
# COMPACT_ATOMS: atom_id res chain seq x y z
N MET A 1 -2.85 12.76 16.58
CA MET A 1 -2.81 12.10 15.25
C MET A 1 -1.76 12.80 14.40
N ALA A 2 -0.76 12.09 13.89
CA ALA A 2 0.05 12.59 12.79
C ALA A 2 -0.74 12.36 11.50
N THR A 3 -1.03 13.43 10.75
CA THR A 3 -1.60 13.30 9.41
C THR A 3 -0.50 12.83 8.48
N VAL A 4 -0.55 11.58 8.04
CA VAL A 4 0.39 11.08 7.04
C VAL A 4 -0.11 11.52 5.67
N LEU A 5 0.76 12.17 4.89
CA LEU A 5 0.39 12.74 3.60
C LEU A 5 0.11 11.63 2.59
N PHE A 6 -1.02 11.72 1.91
CA PHE A 6 -1.36 10.86 0.79
C PHE A 6 -0.22 10.83 -0.23
N GLY A 7 0.09 9.65 -0.77
CA GLY A 7 1.19 9.49 -1.74
C GLY A 7 2.56 9.22 -1.13
N THR A 8 2.74 9.35 0.19
CA THR A 8 4.00 8.99 0.86
C THR A 8 4.12 7.48 1.10
N ILE A 9 5.34 7.00 1.32
CA ILE A 9 5.59 5.59 1.60
C ILE A 9 4.93 5.19 2.92
N GLU A 10 5.02 6.04 3.94
CA GLU A 10 4.46 5.84 5.27
C GLU A 10 2.93 5.73 5.24
N TYR A 11 2.28 6.52 4.37
CA TYR A 11 0.83 6.44 4.16
C TYR A 11 0.44 5.05 3.66
N TYR A 12 1.10 4.59 2.59
CA TYR A 12 0.80 3.28 2.01
C TYR A 12 1.19 2.11 2.94
N GLU A 13 2.29 2.21 3.69
CA GLU A 13 2.63 1.20 4.70
C GLU A 13 1.50 1.07 5.74
N GLY A 14 0.95 2.19 6.20
CA GLY A 14 -0.17 2.22 7.14
C GLY A 14 -1.45 1.60 6.57
N GLU A 15 -1.83 1.98 5.35
CA GLU A 15 -3.03 1.45 4.68
C GLU A 15 -2.93 -0.05 4.44
N ILE A 16 -1.79 -0.54 3.95
CA ILE A 16 -1.57 -1.97 3.71
C ILE A 16 -1.66 -2.76 5.02
N VAL A 17 -0.98 -2.30 6.09
CA VAL A 17 -1.02 -2.98 7.39
C VAL A 17 -2.44 -2.98 7.96
N ASN A 18 -3.16 -1.86 7.86
CA ASN A 18 -4.53 -1.75 8.32
C ASN A 18 -5.44 -2.73 7.56
N TYR A 19 -5.34 -2.78 6.23
CA TYR A 19 -6.14 -3.69 5.40
C TYR A 19 -5.89 -5.16 5.71
N LEU A 20 -4.62 -5.54 5.90
CA LEU A 20 -4.21 -6.91 6.25
C LEU A 20 -4.61 -7.28 7.68
N SER A 21 -4.58 -6.33 8.63
CA SER A 21 -4.97 -6.58 10.02
C SER A 21 -6.48 -6.68 10.21
N ASN A 22 -7.25 -5.96 9.38
CA ASN A 22 -8.71 -5.87 9.53
C ASN A 22 -9.46 -7.00 8.79
N ARG A 23 -8.82 -7.70 7.85
CA ARG A 23 -9.37 -8.90 7.20
C ARG A 23 -8.79 -10.18 7.81
N TYR A 24 -9.49 -10.72 8.80
CA TYR A 24 -9.37 -12.12 9.22
C TYR A 24 -9.86 -13.05 8.10
N SER A 25 -9.07 -13.34 7.07
CA SER A 25 -9.45 -14.33 6.06
C SER A 25 -8.25 -15.03 5.44
N TYR A 26 -8.23 -16.35 5.69
CA TYR A 26 -7.52 -17.53 5.17
C TYR A 26 -6.52 -17.48 4.01
N ASP A 27 -6.32 -16.37 3.27
CA ASP A 27 -5.36 -16.31 2.18
C ASP A 27 -4.63 -14.95 2.11
N HIS A 28 -3.48 -14.89 2.79
CA HIS A 28 -2.75 -13.65 3.04
C HIS A 28 -2.13 -13.06 1.76
N GLU A 29 -1.76 -13.90 0.82
CA GLU A 29 -1.19 -13.50 -0.47
C GLU A 29 -2.27 -12.85 -1.36
N ASP A 30 -3.46 -13.43 -1.35
CA ASP A 30 -4.63 -12.96 -2.07
C ASP A 30 -5.15 -11.61 -1.51
N ALA A 31 -5.05 -11.43 -0.18
CA ALA A 31 -5.37 -10.17 0.48
C ALA A 31 -4.37 -9.05 0.16
N ALA A 32 -3.07 -9.37 0.12
CA ALA A 32 -2.02 -8.41 -0.19
C ALA A 32 -2.13 -7.87 -1.63
N LYS A 33 -2.37 -8.75 -2.60
CA LYS A 33 -2.60 -8.32 -3.99
C LYS A 33 -3.82 -7.42 -4.13
N ARG A 34 -4.93 -7.75 -3.46
CA ARG A 34 -6.16 -6.94 -3.50
C ARG A 34 -5.98 -5.54 -2.94
N VAL A 35 -5.23 -5.38 -1.83
CA VAL A 35 -4.97 -4.04 -1.28
C VAL A 35 -4.07 -3.22 -2.22
N PHE A 36 -3.09 -3.87 -2.86
CA PHE A 36 -2.27 -3.20 -3.87
C PHE A 36 -3.11 -2.69 -5.05
N ASP A 37 -3.97 -3.54 -5.63
CA ASP A 37 -4.85 -3.18 -6.75
C ASP A 37 -5.84 -2.06 -6.39
N LEU A 38 -6.29 -2.02 -5.13
CA LEU A 38 -7.17 -0.95 -4.62
C LEU A 38 -6.45 0.39 -4.56
N LEU A 39 -5.27 0.42 -3.92
CA LEU A 39 -4.47 1.64 -3.80
C LEU A 39 -3.97 2.13 -5.16
N GLU A 40 -3.62 1.23 -6.07
CA GLU A 40 -3.29 1.58 -7.46
C GLU A 40 -4.45 2.31 -8.13
N LYS A 41 -5.68 1.77 -8.05
CA LYS A 41 -6.87 2.42 -8.62
C LYS A 41 -7.15 3.78 -7.99
N GLU A 42 -6.98 3.93 -6.67
CA GLU A 42 -7.13 5.22 -6.01
C GLU A 42 -6.12 6.26 -6.53
N ILE A 43 -4.87 5.87 -6.77
CA ILE A 43 -3.86 6.74 -7.34
C ILE A 43 -4.24 7.17 -8.77
N LEU A 44 -4.68 6.22 -9.60
CA LEU A 44 -5.10 6.49 -10.98
C LEU A 44 -6.30 7.45 -11.04
N ASN A 45 -7.26 7.28 -10.13
CA ASN A 45 -8.45 8.14 -10.03
C ASN A 45 -8.14 9.52 -9.45
N THR A 46 -7.17 9.62 -8.52
CA THR A 46 -6.78 10.89 -7.89
C THR A 46 -5.97 11.77 -8.84
N PHE A 47 -5.07 11.17 -9.63
CA PHE A 47 -4.15 11.88 -10.51
C PHE A 47 -4.43 11.60 -11.99
N LEU A 48 -5.59 12.06 -12.47
CA LEU A 48 -6.01 11.86 -13.87
C LEU A 48 -5.05 12.51 -14.87
N PHE A 49 -4.64 13.77 -14.60
CA PHE A 49 -3.83 14.59 -15.51
C PHE A 49 -2.40 14.85 -15.02
N GLU A 50 -2.12 14.53 -13.75
CA GLU A 50 -0.83 14.78 -13.09
C GLU A 50 0.08 13.55 -13.18
N GLU A 51 0.58 13.25 -14.38
CA GLU A 51 1.34 12.02 -14.65
C GLU A 51 2.58 11.87 -13.76
N THR A 52 3.31 12.96 -13.51
CA THR A 52 4.51 12.93 -12.65
C THR A 52 4.16 12.54 -11.21
N LEU A 53 3.10 13.12 -10.64
CA LEU A 53 2.65 12.79 -9.28
C LEU A 53 2.11 11.37 -9.21
N ARG A 54 1.39 10.93 -10.25
CA ARG A 54 0.89 9.55 -10.37
C ARG A 54 2.03 8.53 -10.35
N ILE A 55 3.06 8.72 -11.18
CA ILE A 55 4.24 7.84 -11.23
C ILE A 55 4.95 7.82 -9.87
N GLN A 56 5.13 8.99 -9.25
CA GLN A 56 5.77 9.07 -7.93
C GLN A 56 4.97 8.31 -6.86
N CYS A 57 3.64 8.43 -6.87
CA CYS A 57 2.76 7.71 -5.95
C CYS A 57 2.81 6.20 -6.17
N LEU A 58 2.80 5.73 -7.42
CA LEU A 58 2.94 4.31 -7.75
C LEU A 58 4.29 3.75 -7.29
N HIS A 59 5.38 4.50 -7.50
CA HIS A 59 6.71 4.12 -7.00
C HIS A 59 6.74 4.01 -5.47
N ASN A 60 6.07 4.93 -4.77
CA ASN A 60 5.99 4.89 -3.32
C ASN A 60 5.13 3.71 -2.82
N LEU A 61 4.03 3.40 -3.51
CA LEU A 61 3.19 2.23 -3.24
C LEU A 61 3.99 0.92 -3.38
N ILE A 62 4.73 0.74 -4.48
CA ILE A 62 5.58 -0.44 -4.71
C ILE A 62 6.63 -0.59 -3.60
N LYS A 63 7.27 0.52 -3.20
CA LYS A 63 8.25 0.51 -2.10
C LYS A 63 7.62 0.13 -0.77
N ALA A 64 6.45 0.69 -0.45
CA ALA A 64 5.72 0.36 0.77
C ALA A 64 5.33 -1.12 0.80
N PHE A 65 4.77 -1.63 -0.30
CA PHE A 65 4.39 -3.04 -0.43
C PHE A 65 5.57 -3.98 -0.21
N GLY A 66 6.69 -3.74 -0.91
CA GLY A 66 7.90 -4.55 -0.74
C GLY A 66 8.48 -4.51 0.68
N LYS A 67 8.36 -3.38 1.40
CA LYS A 67 8.77 -3.27 2.80
C LYS A 67 7.85 -4.05 3.74
N VAL A 68 6.54 -3.94 3.56
CA VAL A 68 5.56 -4.66 4.39
C VAL A 68 5.70 -6.17 4.18
N SER A 69 5.79 -6.65 2.93
CA SER A 69 6.01 -8.07 2.64
C SER A 69 7.30 -8.62 3.25
N LYS A 70 8.39 -7.84 3.24
CA LYS A 70 9.64 -8.24 3.91
C LYS A 70 9.52 -8.24 5.44
N LYS A 71 8.83 -7.26 6.03
CA LYS A 71 8.59 -7.21 7.49
C LYS A 71 7.77 -8.42 7.96
N SER A 72 6.77 -8.85 7.19
CA SER A 72 5.96 -10.03 7.50
C SER A 72 6.75 -11.34 7.50
N ILE A 73 7.82 -11.46 6.71
CA ILE A 73 8.70 -12.65 6.69
C ILE A 73 9.61 -12.70 7.92
N VAL A 74 10.07 -11.54 8.42
CA VAL A 74 11.01 -11.47 9.55
C VAL A 74 10.35 -11.74 10.90
N MET A 75 9.03 -11.54 11.04
CA MET A 75 8.32 -11.84 12.30
C MET A 75 8.07 -13.34 12.56
N ILE A 76 8.39 -14.22 11.60
CA ILE A 76 8.19 -15.68 11.71
C ILE A 76 9.53 -16.44 11.75
N SER A 77 10.67 -15.74 11.85
CA SER A 77 12.02 -16.32 11.90
C SER A 77 12.63 -16.28 13.30
#